data_AF-A0A9Q8XKC8-F1
#
_entry.id   AF-A0A9Q8XKC8-F1
#
_cell.length_a   1.000
_cell.length_b   1.000
_cell.length_c   1.000
_cell.angle_alpha   90.00
_cell.angle_beta   90.00
_cell.angle_gamma   90.00
#
_symmetry.space_group_name_H-M   'P 1'
#
loop_
_entity.id
_entity.type
_entity.pdbx_description
1 polymer ?
#
loop_
_entity_poly.entity_id
_entity_poly.type
_entity_poly.pdbx_seq_one_letter_code
_entity_poly.pdbx_strand_id
1 'polypeptide(L)'
;MDLQQCWTHYLKAEQLLEQGHWPEAHYLYDQVLHHLPTHIQSALSDDQIKPCQFSCLLTGLRDAAISQSEILNKMGQYHNAFDLLNQSYALLQFLSIEPTELVQATHQILDKNCEDLLRHMGAFCSAQRNAQWMLEFEQVQKAHHHFATLKSYGSAMESSHSIN
;
A
#
# COMPACT_ATOMS: atom_id res chain seq x y z
N MET A 1 -13.62 -13.27 -3.07
CA MET A 1 -13.39 -12.93 -4.48
C MET A 1 -12.06 -13.52 -4.92
N ASP A 2 -11.99 -14.22 -6.05
CA ASP A 2 -10.71 -14.73 -6.58
C ASP A 2 -9.84 -13.58 -7.15
N LEU A 3 -8.58 -13.88 -7.48
CA LEU A 3 -7.64 -12.85 -7.95
C LEU A 3 -8.05 -12.26 -9.32
N GLN A 4 -8.59 -13.08 -10.23
CA GLN A 4 -9.00 -12.63 -11.55
C GLN A 4 -10.17 -11.64 -11.46
N GLN A 5 -11.15 -11.94 -10.62
CA GLN A 5 -12.28 -11.07 -10.35
C GLN A 5 -11.83 -9.79 -9.61
N CYS A 6 -10.88 -9.90 -8.68
CA CYS A 6 -10.28 -8.74 -8.02
C CYS A 6 -9.64 -7.79 -9.04
N TRP A 7 -8.85 -8.33 -9.97
CA TRP A 7 -8.22 -7.54 -11.03
C TRP A 7 -9.24 -6.92 -11.99
N THR A 8 -10.30 -7.66 -12.33
CA THR A 8 -11.39 -7.16 -13.18
C THR A 8 -12.13 -6.01 -12.52
N HIS A 9 -12.42 -6.10 -11.22
CA HIS A 9 -13.04 -5.00 -10.47
C HIS A 9 -12.12 -3.78 -10.39
N TYR A 10 -10.82 -3.97 -10.17
CA TYR A 10 -9.85 -2.87 -10.17
C TYR A 10 -9.85 -2.10 -11.50
N LEU A 11 -9.68 -2.80 -12.62
CA LEU A 11 -9.68 -2.17 -13.94
C LEU A 11 -10.99 -1.46 -14.25
N LYS A 12 -12.11 -2.05 -13.81
CA LYS A 12 -13.43 -1.45 -14.01
C LYS A 12 -13.62 -0.20 -13.13
N ALA A 13 -13.10 -0.21 -11.90
CA ALA A 13 -13.13 0.94 -11.00
C ALA A 13 -12.34 2.12 -11.58
N GLU A 14 -11.14 1.87 -12.12
CA GLU A 14 -10.32 2.88 -12.81
C GLU A 14 -11.07 3.48 -14.00
N GLN A 15 -11.66 2.64 -14.86
CA GLN A 15 -12.46 3.11 -15.99
C GLN A 15 -13.65 3.99 -15.56
N LEU A 16 -14.37 3.59 -14.50
CA LEU A 16 -15.52 4.35 -13.99
C LEU A 16 -15.08 5.67 -13.37
N LEU A 17 -13.94 5.69 -12.68
CA LEU A 17 -13.37 6.90 -12.10
C LEU A 17 -12.99 7.92 -13.19
N GLU A 18 -12.36 7.47 -14.27
CA GLU A 18 -12.05 8.31 -15.44
C GLU A 18 -13.31 8.91 -16.10
N GLN A 19 -14.42 8.18 -16.06
CA GLN A 19 -15.72 8.62 -16.59
C GLN A 19 -16.51 9.50 -15.60
N GLY A 20 -15.99 9.72 -14.39
CA GLY A 20 -16.66 10.49 -13.33
C GLY A 20 -17.72 9.72 -12.55
N HIS A 21 -17.89 8.41 -12.81
CA HIS A 21 -18.79 7.50 -12.10
C HIS A 21 -18.16 7.03 -10.77
N TRP A 22 -17.88 8.00 -9.89
CA TRP A 22 -17.19 7.75 -8.64
C TRP A 22 -17.97 6.88 -7.62
N PRO A 23 -19.32 6.85 -7.54
CA PRO A 23 -20.02 5.96 -6.62
C PRO A 23 -19.84 4.48 -6.96
N GLU A 24 -19.89 4.14 -8.25
CA GLU A 24 -19.68 2.78 -8.72
C GLU A 24 -18.20 2.39 -8.62
N ALA A 25 -17.28 3.32 -8.93
CA ALA A 25 -15.85 3.11 -8.70
C ALA A 25 -15.56 2.85 -7.21
N HIS A 26 -16.17 3.61 -6.31
CA HIS A 26 -16.04 3.46 -4.86
C HIS A 26 -16.40 2.06 -4.38
N TYR A 27 -17.54 1.54 -4.85
CA TYR A 27 -17.99 0.18 -4.52
C TYR A 27 -17.01 -0.88 -5.00
N LEU A 28 -16.49 -0.74 -6.23
CA LEU A 28 -15.53 -1.71 -6.78
C LEU A 28 -14.17 -1.64 -6.09
N TYR A 29 -13.65 -0.45 -5.79
CA TYR A 29 -12.41 -0.31 -5.01
C TYR A 29 -12.55 -0.89 -3.61
N ASP A 30 -13.70 -0.70 -2.93
CA ASP A 30 -13.95 -1.30 -1.63
C ASP A 30 -13.83 -2.84 -1.69
N GLN A 31 -14.44 -3.46 -2.70
CA GLN A 31 -14.31 -4.90 -2.94
C GLN A 31 -12.86 -5.32 -3.21
N VAL A 32 -12.11 -4.54 -3.99
CA VAL A 32 -10.69 -4.81 -4.27
C VAL A 32 -9.85 -4.73 -2.99
N LEU A 33 -9.98 -3.63 -2.25
CA LEU A 33 -9.21 -3.35 -1.04
C LEU A 33 -9.52 -4.33 0.11
N HIS A 34 -10.73 -4.89 0.12
CA HIS A 34 -11.08 -5.95 1.06
C HIS A 34 -10.36 -7.28 0.78
N HIS A 35 -10.08 -7.61 -0.48
CA HIS A 35 -9.58 -8.93 -0.88
C HIS A 35 -8.10 -8.95 -1.25
N LEU A 36 -7.59 -7.87 -1.84
CA LEU A 36 -6.22 -7.79 -2.34
C LEU A 36 -5.14 -8.04 -1.27
N PRO A 37 -5.29 -7.58 0.00
CA PRO A 37 -4.36 -7.94 1.07
C PRO A 37 -4.20 -9.45 1.28
N THR A 38 -5.32 -10.20 1.17
CA THR A 38 -5.28 -11.67 1.32
C THR A 38 -4.56 -12.33 0.14
N HIS A 39 -4.73 -11.80 -1.08
CA HIS A 39 -4.01 -12.28 -2.26
C HIS A 39 -2.50 -12.00 -2.17
N ILE A 40 -2.12 -10.83 -1.64
CA ILE A 40 -0.72 -10.49 -1.36
C ILE A 40 -0.13 -11.46 -0.32
N GLN A 41 -0.83 -11.70 0.78
CA GLN A 41 -0.35 -12.64 1.81
C GLN A 41 -0.21 -14.07 1.27
N SER A 42 -1.18 -14.52 0.47
CA SER A 42 -1.15 -15.85 -0.13
C SER A 42 0.01 -16.00 -1.12
N ALA A 43 0.35 -14.94 -1.86
CA ALA A 43 1.45 -14.93 -2.80
C ALA A 43 2.83 -15.12 -2.15
N LEU A 44 3.00 -14.75 -0.87
CA LEU A 44 4.25 -15.00 -0.14
C LEU A 44 4.51 -16.49 0.13
N SER A 45 3.46 -17.31 0.13
CA SER A 45 3.55 -18.75 0.38
C SER A 45 3.48 -19.58 -0.91
N ASP A 46 3.44 -18.93 -2.08
CA ASP A 46 3.32 -19.58 -3.38
C ASP A 46 4.64 -19.46 -4.17
N ASP A 47 5.38 -20.56 -4.22
CA ASP A 47 6.68 -20.66 -4.91
C ASP A 47 6.58 -20.44 -6.44
N GLN A 48 5.37 -20.42 -7.01
CA GLN A 48 5.17 -20.17 -8.44
C GLN A 48 5.08 -18.68 -8.78
N ILE A 49 4.81 -17.82 -7.79
CA ILE A 49 4.66 -16.38 -8.01
C ILE A 49 6.00 -15.77 -8.44
N LYS A 50 5.96 -15.07 -9.56
CA LYS A 50 7.11 -14.33 -10.08
C LYS A 50 7.19 -12.94 -9.44
N PRO A 51 8.40 -12.38 -9.25
CA PRO A 51 8.57 -11.03 -8.71
C PRO A 51 7.77 -9.95 -9.44
N CYS A 52 7.61 -10.06 -10.77
CA CYS A 52 6.78 -9.14 -11.54
C CYS A 52 5.29 -9.23 -11.19
N GLN A 53 4.76 -10.43 -10.97
CA GLN A 53 3.36 -10.64 -10.57
C GLN A 53 3.12 -10.08 -9.16
N PHE A 54 4.03 -10.34 -8.23
CA PHE A 54 3.94 -9.77 -6.89
C PHE A 54 4.03 -8.24 -6.93
N SER A 55 4.95 -7.68 -7.73
CA SER A 55 5.04 -6.23 -7.96
C SER A 55 3.73 -5.62 -8.47
N CYS A 56 3.01 -6.32 -9.35
CA CYS A 56 1.69 -5.90 -9.80
C CYS A 56 0.65 -5.89 -8.67
N LEU A 57 0.65 -6.90 -7.78
CA LEU A 57 -0.25 -6.92 -6.62
C LEU A 57 0.01 -5.74 -5.67
N LEU A 58 1.29 -5.50 -5.34
CA LEU A 58 1.69 -4.41 -4.46
C LEU A 58 1.32 -3.03 -5.05
N THR A 59 1.53 -2.88 -6.36
CA THR A 59 1.20 -1.66 -7.09
C THR A 59 -0.31 -1.45 -7.18
N GLY A 60 -1.07 -2.51 -7.49
CA GLY A 60 -2.53 -2.45 -7.51
C GLY A 60 -3.13 -2.09 -6.15
N LEU A 61 -2.55 -2.56 -5.04
CA LEU A 61 -2.99 -2.16 -3.70
C LEU A 61 -2.77 -0.67 -3.47
N ARG A 62 -1.57 -0.18 -3.78
CA ARG A 62 -1.24 1.24 -3.65
C ARG A 62 -2.21 2.10 -4.47
N ASP A 63 -2.38 1.77 -5.74
CA ASP A 63 -3.20 2.56 -6.67
C ASP A 63 -4.67 2.56 -6.25
N ALA A 64 -5.23 1.39 -5.91
CA ALA A 64 -6.59 1.30 -5.40
C ALA A 64 -6.79 2.09 -4.10
N ALA A 65 -5.81 2.05 -3.18
CA ALA A 65 -5.87 2.77 -1.91
C ALA A 65 -5.85 4.28 -2.11
N ILE A 66 -5.00 4.77 -3.02
CA ILE A 66 -4.95 6.19 -3.39
C ILE A 66 -6.28 6.63 -4.03
N SER A 67 -6.71 5.95 -5.09
CA SER A 67 -7.95 6.27 -5.82
C SER A 67 -9.16 6.28 -4.87
N GLN A 68 -9.29 5.27 -4.00
CA GLN A 68 -10.37 5.20 -3.03
C GLN A 68 -10.28 6.28 -1.95
N SER A 69 -9.07 6.60 -1.46
CA SER A 69 -8.89 7.67 -0.47
C SER A 69 -9.32 9.04 -1.02
N GLU A 70 -9.08 9.30 -2.31
CA GLU A 70 -9.51 10.52 -2.98
C GLU A 70 -11.03 10.60 -3.10
N ILE A 71 -11.69 9.47 -3.40
CA ILE A 71 -13.15 9.39 -3.42
C ILE A 71 -13.71 9.63 -2.01
N LEU A 72 -13.18 8.95 -0.98
CA LEU A 72 -13.58 9.14 0.41
C LEU A 72 -13.40 10.59 0.88
N ASN A 73 -12.31 11.23 0.48
CA ASN A 73 -12.05 12.64 0.75
C ASN A 73 -13.11 13.55 0.10
N LYS A 74 -13.49 13.29 -1.17
CA LYS A 74 -14.59 14.00 -1.86
C LYS A 74 -15.94 13.81 -1.17
N MET A 75 -16.16 12.65 -0.54
CA MET A 75 -17.37 12.36 0.23
C MET A 75 -17.36 12.97 1.65
N GLY A 76 -16.28 13.65 2.06
CA GLY A 76 -16.12 14.17 3.42
C GLY A 76 -15.78 13.10 4.47
N GLN A 77 -15.46 11.87 4.04
CA GLN A 77 -15.08 10.76 4.92
C GLN A 77 -13.58 10.80 5.22
N TYR A 78 -13.11 11.89 5.83
CA TYR A 78 -11.68 12.19 6.03
C TYR A 78 -10.94 11.11 6.84
N HIS A 79 -11.54 10.62 7.92
CA HIS A 79 -10.94 9.57 8.74
C HIS A 79 -10.77 8.27 7.94
N ASN A 80 -11.83 7.84 7.23
CA ASN A 80 -11.76 6.64 6.39
C ASN A 80 -10.71 6.78 5.27
N ALA A 81 -10.58 7.98 4.68
CA ALA A 81 -9.57 8.25 3.66
C ALA A 81 -8.14 8.11 4.21
N PHE A 82 -7.86 8.72 5.36
CA PHE A 82 -6.55 8.64 6.00
C PHE A 82 -6.24 7.23 6.50
N ASP A 83 -7.19 6.59 7.17
CA ASP A 83 -7.05 5.23 7.69
C ASP A 83 -6.75 4.23 6.58
N LEU A 84 -7.42 4.36 5.43
CA LEU A 84 -7.17 3.49 4.28
C LEU A 84 -5.73 3.62 3.77
N LEU A 85 -5.23 4.85 3.61
CA LEU A 85 -3.85 5.11 3.19
C LEU A 85 -2.86 4.54 4.22
N ASN A 86 -3.11 4.78 5.50
CA ASN A 86 -2.25 4.35 6.59
C ASN A 86 -2.22 2.81 6.73
N GLN A 87 -3.37 2.13 6.62
CA GLN A 87 -3.46 0.67 6.66
C GLN A 87 -2.74 0.03 5.47
N SER A 88 -2.93 0.59 4.26
CA SER A 88 -2.23 0.11 3.06
C SER A 88 -0.73 0.30 3.18
N TYR A 89 -0.29 1.45 3.70
CA TYR A 89 1.11 1.74 3.99
C TYR A 89 1.70 0.79 5.03
N ALA A 90 1.00 0.55 6.14
CA ALA A 90 1.44 -0.33 7.20
C ALA A 90 1.63 -1.76 6.68
N LEU A 91 0.69 -2.27 5.89
CA LEU A 91 0.81 -3.58 5.25
C LEU A 91 2.11 -3.67 4.41
N LEU A 92 2.36 -2.69 3.55
CA LEU A 92 3.57 -2.69 2.71
C LEU A 92 4.87 -2.57 3.53
N GLN A 93 4.88 -1.80 4.61
CA GLN A 93 6.05 -1.70 5.49
C GLN A 93 6.34 -3.01 6.21
N PHE A 94 5.32 -3.69 6.73
CA PHE A 94 5.50 -5.00 7.35
C PHE A 94 5.96 -6.05 6.33
N LEU A 95 5.40 -6.05 5.12
CA LEU A 95 5.88 -6.92 4.04
C LEU A 95 7.36 -6.67 3.72
N SER A 96 7.83 -5.41 3.78
CA SER A 96 9.21 -5.05 3.44
C SER A 96 10.28 -5.57 4.40
N ILE A 97 9.88 -6.09 5.57
CA ILE A 97 10.79 -6.71 6.55
C ILE A 97 10.69 -8.25 6.58
N GLU A 98 9.82 -8.85 5.77
CA GLU A 98 9.69 -10.30 5.69
C GLU A 98 10.91 -10.92 4.96
N PRO A 99 11.53 -11.97 5.51
CA PRO A 99 12.78 -12.54 5.00
C PRO A 99 12.53 -13.55 3.87
N THR A 100 11.73 -13.18 2.86
CA THR A 100 11.44 -14.06 1.71
C THR A 100 12.15 -13.58 0.45
N GLU A 101 12.58 -14.52 -0.41
CA GLU A 101 13.24 -14.18 -1.68
C GLU A 101 12.34 -13.30 -2.57
N LEU A 102 11.03 -13.54 -2.54
CA LEU A 102 10.05 -12.75 -3.29
C LEU A 102 10.02 -11.28 -2.83
N VAL A 103 10.08 -11.04 -1.52
CA VAL A 103 10.15 -9.70 -0.94
C VAL A 103 11.48 -9.04 -1.29
N GLN A 104 12.60 -9.74 -1.16
CA GLN A 104 13.92 -9.22 -1.55
C GLN A 104 13.95 -8.83 -3.03
N ALA A 105 13.40 -9.68 -3.92
CA ALA A 105 13.34 -9.43 -5.35
C ALA A 105 12.42 -8.25 -5.73
N THR A 106 11.53 -7.83 -4.84
CA THR A 106 10.56 -6.74 -5.06
C THR A 106 10.77 -5.53 -4.14
N HIS A 107 11.86 -5.50 -3.38
CA HIS A 107 12.12 -4.50 -2.35
C HIS A 107 12.04 -3.05 -2.85
N GLN A 108 12.59 -2.78 -4.04
CA GLN A 108 12.53 -1.45 -4.66
C GLN A 108 11.10 -0.99 -4.96
N ILE A 109 10.20 -1.92 -5.33
CA ILE A 109 8.79 -1.62 -5.57
C ILE A 109 8.06 -1.41 -4.25
N LEU A 110 8.35 -2.21 -3.23
CA LEU A 110 7.81 -2.04 -1.88
C LEU A 110 8.15 -0.66 -1.31
N ASP A 111 9.43 -0.27 -1.33
CA ASP A 111 9.88 1.02 -0.82
C ASP A 111 9.24 2.17 -1.60
N LYS A 112 9.24 2.09 -2.93
CA LYS A 112 8.58 3.11 -3.77
C LYS A 112 7.10 3.25 -3.42
N ASN A 113 6.38 2.14 -3.27
CA ASN A 113 4.95 2.18 -2.97
C ASN A 113 4.69 2.73 -1.56
N CYS A 114 5.55 2.44 -0.58
CA CYS A 114 5.49 3.04 0.76
C CYS A 114 5.69 4.56 0.70
N GLU A 115 6.70 5.03 -0.05
CA GLU A 115 6.99 6.46 -0.23
C GLU A 115 5.85 7.20 -0.93
N ASP A 116 5.24 6.58 -1.95
CA ASP A 116 4.09 7.14 -2.65
C ASP A 116 2.90 7.29 -1.69
N LEU A 117 2.57 6.26 -0.88
CA LEU A 117 1.51 6.36 0.13
C LEU A 117 1.81 7.41 1.20
N LEU A 118 3.06 7.49 1.66
CA LEU A 118 3.50 8.52 2.62
C LEU A 118 3.33 9.93 2.04
N ARG A 119 3.69 10.13 0.77
CA ARG A 119 3.49 11.41 0.07
C ARG A 119 2.00 11.77 -0.03
N HIS A 120 1.14 10.80 -0.36
CA HIS A 120 -0.30 11.02 -0.44
C HIS A 120 -0.92 11.35 0.92
N MET A 121 -0.50 10.68 2.00
CA MET A 121 -0.89 11.05 3.37
C MET A 121 -0.46 12.47 3.73
N GLY A 122 0.77 12.86 3.41
CA GLY A 122 1.27 14.22 3.67
C GLY A 122 0.49 15.30 2.90
N ALA A 123 0.17 15.04 1.63
CA ALA A 123 -0.66 15.91 0.81
C ALA A 123 -2.08 16.03 1.37
N PHE A 124 -2.69 14.91 1.79
CA PHE A 124 -3.98 14.87 2.45
C PHE A 124 -3.98 15.76 3.71
N CYS A 125 -3.09 15.50 4.65
CA CYS A 125 -3.05 16.23 5.93
C CYS A 125 -2.82 17.74 5.72
N SER A 126 -1.94 18.10 4.79
CA SER A 126 -1.68 19.51 4.43
C SER A 126 -2.93 20.20 3.88
N ALA A 127 -3.74 19.49 3.08
CA ALA A 127 -4.96 20.04 2.49
C ALA A 127 -6.08 20.27 3.51
N GLN A 128 -6.13 19.50 4.61
CA GLN A 128 -7.18 19.61 5.62
C GLN A 128 -7.10 20.89 6.48
N ARG A 129 -5.96 21.59 6.48
CA ARG A 129 -5.72 22.81 7.30
C ARG A 129 -6.07 22.63 8.78
N ASN A 130 -5.85 21.43 9.31
CA ASN A 130 -6.11 21.07 10.70
C ASN A 130 -4.85 20.42 11.31
N ALA A 131 -4.40 20.99 12.44
CA ALA A 131 -3.17 20.57 13.11
C ALA A 131 -3.21 19.11 13.60
N GLN A 132 -4.39 18.57 13.91
CA GLN A 132 -4.54 17.18 14.35
C GLN A 132 -4.05 16.20 13.28
N TRP A 133 -4.41 16.42 12.01
CA TRP A 133 -3.95 15.59 10.90
C TRP A 133 -2.44 15.66 10.68
N MET A 134 -1.83 16.82 10.95
CA MET A 134 -0.38 16.97 10.89
C MET A 134 0.32 16.17 12.01
N LEU A 135 -0.26 16.14 13.21
CA LEU A 135 0.26 15.32 14.31
C LEU A 135 0.14 13.82 14.00
N GLU A 136 -0.98 13.38 13.42
CA GLU A 136 -1.15 11.99 12.99
C GLU A 136 -0.13 11.60 11.92
N PHE A 137 0.08 12.46 10.92
CA PHE A 137 1.09 12.24 9.91
C PHE A 137 2.52 12.17 10.49
N GLU A 138 2.85 13.00 11.48
CA GLU A 138 4.14 12.97 12.16
C GLU A 138 4.42 11.60 12.81
N GLN A 139 3.39 10.95 13.38
CA GLN A 139 3.53 9.60 13.93
C GLN A 139 3.84 8.57 12.83
N VAL A 140 3.18 8.68 11.67
CA VAL A 140 3.45 7.81 10.53
C VAL A 140 4.88 8.01 10.02
N GLN A 141 5.38 9.25 9.97
CA GLN A 141 6.76 9.55 9.58
C GLN A 141 7.78 8.98 10.57
N LYS A 142 7.51 9.05 11.88
CA LYS A 142 8.35 8.40 12.90
C LYS A 142 8.40 6.89 12.70
N ALA A 143 7.26 6.26 12.51
CA ALA A 143 7.20 4.83 12.20
C ALA A 143 7.98 4.49 10.92
N HIS A 144 7.86 5.31 9.88
CA HIS A 144 8.61 5.17 8.63
C HIS A 144 10.13 5.14 8.87
N HIS A 145 10.65 6.08 9.67
CA HIS A 145 12.06 6.14 10.02
C HIS A 145 12.52 4.91 10.81
N HIS A 146 11.69 4.42 11.74
CA HIS A 146 11.98 3.18 12.46
C HIS A 146 12.05 1.96 11.54
N PHE A 147 11.12 1.80 10.59
CA PHE A 147 11.18 0.73 9.60
C PHE A 147 12.43 0.81 8.72
N ALA A 148 12.84 2.01 8.28
CA ALA A 148 14.08 2.19 7.52
C ALA A 148 15.32 1.73 8.32
N THR A 149 15.33 1.98 9.63
CA THR A 149 16.41 1.53 10.53
C THR A 149 16.40 0.01 10.72
N LEU A 150 15.22 -0.62 10.83
CA LEU A 150 15.10 -2.07 10.92
C LEU A 150 15.60 -2.77 9.65
N LYS A 151 15.23 -2.24 8.48
CA LYS A 151 15.68 -2.77 7.18
C LYS A 151 17.20 -2.71 7.01
N SER A 152 17.83 -1.60 7.38
CA SER A 152 19.29 -1.45 7.30
C SER A 152 20.03 -2.36 8.29
N TYR A 153 19.48 -2.55 9.49
CA TYR A 153 20.05 -3.47 10.48
C TYR A 153 19.99 -4.93 10.03
N GLY A 154 18.85 -5.37 9.45
CA GLY A 154 18.70 -6.71 8.88
C GLY A 154 19.75 -7.00 7.80
N SER A 155 19.93 -6.08 6.86
CA SER A 155 20.93 -6.21 5.79
C SER A 155 22.39 -6.24 6.32
N ALA A 156 22.68 -5.45 7.36
CA ALA A 156 24.00 -5.45 8.00
C ALA A 156 24.30 -6.76 8.75
N MET A 157 23.30 -7.39 9.37
CA MET A 157 23.46 -8.70 9.99
C MET A 157 23.68 -9.82 8.97
N GLU A 158 22.89 -9.87 7.89
CA GLU A 158 23.03 -10.87 6.82
C GLU A 158 24.42 -10.84 6.16
N SER A 159 24.95 -9.65 5.90
CA SER A 159 26.30 -9.47 5.36
C SER A 159 27.40 -9.89 6.34
N SER A 160 27.21 -9.68 7.65
CA SER A 160 28.16 -10.10 8.69
C SER A 160 28.21 -11.62 8.87
N HIS A 161 27.09 -12.32 8.66
CA HIS A 161 27.02 -13.78 8.74
C HIS A 161 27.56 -14.50 7.49
N SER A 162 27.77 -13.76 6.39
CA SER A 162 28.30 -14.30 5.12
C SER A 162 29.83 -14.30 5.06
N ILE A 163 30.51 -13.80 6.10
CA ILE A 163 31.97 -13.81 6.24
C ILE A 163 32.33 -14.81 7.33
N ASN A 164 32.27 -16.11 7.03
CA ASN A 164 32.95 -17.19 7.76
C ASN A 164 33.03 -18.46 6.90
#